data_AF-A0A813H8N8-F1
#
_entry.id   AF-A0A813H8N8-F1
#
_cell.length_a   1.000
_cell.length_b   1.000
_cell.length_c   1.000
_cell.angle_alpha   90.00
_cell.angle_beta   90.00
_cell.angle_gamma   90.00
#
_symmetry.space_group_name_H-M   'P 1'
#
loop_
_entity.id
_entity.type
_entity.pdbx_description
1 polymer ?
#
loop_
_entity_poly.entity_id
_entity_poly.type
_entity_poly.pdbx_seq_one_letter_code
_entity_poly.pdbx_strand_id
1 'polypeptide(L)'
;MSLTFAVAPLAAAPVLPSRASLPRQGPKASPLAGAGATAAGAAAVVAAAVQRRGRVARRVRGGGEKTYVGRFDGTQKVEKGTTQVEEALAAEGTRGRSAAKWSVLSERIEGLAKEMYMLIGSIDPYCRDNSTAEGAAMKAIRQKMEDTDWAGLAESKTTMFSYGAEMSTDPVEAQFVKMLTYMKRPKQVLEIGMFTGYGSMAIAEALPANGTVTSLDIDPYLKTWVEDVSKDFPEGKKHQIVVGPALDSLKVLDTSIKFDLIFIDANKAEYKDYLQTLMDRELLAEDCMIIGDNTLYVGYPILSETYDTQPARRDFGDAVREFNAWVRDHPKLEQVILPFRDGVSMIRLK
;
A
#
# COMPACT_ATOMS: atom_id res chain seq x y z
N MET A 1 21.95 37.53 -37.85
CA MET A 1 21.11 36.62 -38.67
C MET A 1 19.91 36.22 -37.83
N SER A 2 18.75 36.85 -38.10
CA SER A 2 17.48 36.52 -37.45
C SER A 2 16.94 35.21 -38.01
N LEU A 3 16.52 34.28 -37.14
CA LEU A 3 15.84 33.06 -37.53
C LEU A 3 14.43 33.04 -36.91
N THR A 4 13.48 33.27 -37.79
CA THR A 4 12.03 33.27 -37.57
C THR A 4 11.54 31.82 -37.46
N PHE A 5 10.79 31.48 -36.40
CA PHE A 5 10.08 30.21 -36.31
C PHE A 5 8.76 30.27 -37.09
N ALA A 6 8.58 29.37 -38.06
CA ALA A 6 7.33 29.16 -38.76
C ALA A 6 6.46 28.14 -38.01
N VAL A 7 5.23 28.54 -37.70
CA VAL A 7 4.18 27.70 -37.09
C VAL A 7 3.39 27.02 -38.20
N ALA A 8 3.29 25.69 -38.16
CA ALA A 8 2.43 24.91 -39.07
C ALA A 8 1.01 24.75 -38.49
N PRO A 9 -0.06 24.74 -39.32
CA PRO A 9 -1.44 24.72 -38.84
C PRO A 9 -1.96 23.32 -38.50
N LEU A 10 -2.86 23.29 -37.53
CA LEU A 10 -3.55 22.13 -36.96
C LEU A 10 -4.55 21.54 -37.97
N ALA A 11 -4.44 20.24 -38.28
CA ALA A 11 -5.40 19.53 -39.13
C ALA A 11 -6.66 19.11 -38.32
N ALA A 12 -7.81 19.25 -38.96
CA ALA A 12 -9.15 19.08 -38.38
C ALA A 12 -9.48 17.61 -38.04
N ALA A 13 -10.20 17.42 -36.92
CA ALA A 13 -10.72 16.12 -36.47
C ALA A 13 -12.00 15.72 -37.24
N PRO A 14 -12.22 14.42 -37.52
CA PRO A 14 -13.41 13.96 -38.23
C PRO A 14 -14.66 13.88 -37.32
N VAL A 15 -15.79 14.23 -37.93
CA VAL A 15 -17.16 14.28 -37.37
C VAL A 15 -17.73 12.88 -37.22
N LEU A 16 -18.28 12.55 -36.03
CA LEU A 16 -19.03 11.32 -35.76
C LEU A 16 -20.50 11.44 -36.22
N PRO A 17 -21.09 10.41 -36.87
CA PRO A 17 -22.51 10.44 -37.23
C PRO A 17 -23.43 10.10 -36.06
N SER A 18 -24.65 10.66 -36.14
CA SER A 18 -25.68 10.72 -35.09
C SER A 18 -26.45 9.41 -34.85
N ARG A 19 -26.89 9.27 -33.59
CA ARG A 19 -27.84 8.32 -33.00
C ARG A 19 -28.91 7.73 -33.95
N ALA A 20 -29.05 6.41 -33.90
CA ALA A 20 -30.28 5.69 -34.23
C ALA A 20 -30.84 5.02 -32.96
N SER A 21 -32.12 5.27 -32.72
CA SER A 21 -32.96 4.78 -31.62
C SER A 21 -33.43 3.33 -31.85
N LEU A 22 -33.35 2.48 -30.83
CA LEU A 22 -34.02 1.16 -30.82
C LEU A 22 -35.02 1.05 -29.65
N PRO A 23 -36.17 0.37 -29.85
CA PRO A 23 -37.33 0.48 -28.98
C PRO A 23 -37.31 -0.46 -27.76
N ARG A 24 -38.01 -0.02 -26.70
CA ARG A 24 -38.34 -0.78 -25.49
C ARG A 24 -39.33 -1.91 -25.81
N GLN A 25 -39.12 -3.10 -25.25
CA GLN A 25 -40.17 -4.09 -25.03
C GLN A 25 -40.18 -4.53 -23.56
N GLY A 26 -41.36 -4.39 -22.94
CA GLY A 26 -41.70 -4.88 -21.61
C GLY A 26 -42.14 -6.36 -21.61
N PRO A 27 -42.59 -6.86 -20.44
CA PRO A 27 -42.34 -8.23 -19.99
C PRO A 27 -43.39 -9.24 -20.47
N LYS A 28 -42.97 -10.51 -20.62
CA LYS A 28 -43.88 -11.66 -20.74
C LYS A 28 -43.90 -12.47 -19.45
N ALA A 29 -45.10 -12.66 -18.91
CA ALA A 29 -45.42 -13.55 -17.81
C ALA A 29 -45.75 -14.97 -18.31
N SER A 30 -45.48 -15.98 -17.49
CA SER A 30 -46.19 -17.27 -17.43
C SER A 30 -45.79 -18.09 -16.18
N PRO A 31 -46.62 -19.06 -15.72
CA PRO A 31 -47.02 -19.12 -14.31
C PRO A 31 -46.72 -20.43 -13.54
N LEU A 32 -46.84 -20.32 -12.21
CA LEU A 32 -47.42 -21.22 -11.18
C LEU A 32 -46.95 -22.68 -10.93
N ALA A 33 -46.97 -22.97 -9.61
CA ALA A 33 -47.13 -24.26 -8.87
C ALA A 33 -45.84 -25.02 -8.49
N GLY A 34 -45.62 -25.51 -7.26
CA GLY A 34 -46.39 -25.61 -6.01
C GLY A 34 -45.43 -25.98 -4.85
N ALA A 35 -45.66 -25.48 -3.62
CA ALA A 35 -46.24 -26.18 -2.47
C ALA A 35 -45.31 -27.21 -1.74
N GLY A 36 -45.06 -26.95 -0.44
CA GLY A 36 -44.54 -27.95 0.51
C GLY A 36 -43.89 -27.38 1.78
N ALA A 37 -44.67 -27.21 2.87
CA ALA A 37 -44.23 -26.95 4.25
C ALA A 37 -43.60 -28.21 4.89
N THR A 38 -42.72 -28.18 5.91
CA THR A 38 -42.96 -28.06 7.38
C THR A 38 -41.58 -27.99 8.10
N ALA A 39 -41.29 -27.09 9.05
CA ALA A 39 -41.58 -27.00 10.51
C ALA A 39 -40.73 -27.90 11.47
N ALA A 40 -40.04 -27.22 12.42
CA ALA A 40 -39.82 -27.56 13.86
C ALA A 40 -38.42 -27.99 14.40
N GLY A 41 -37.97 -27.28 15.47
CA GLY A 41 -37.02 -27.72 16.53
C GLY A 41 -35.80 -26.81 16.79
N ALA A 42 -35.86 -25.66 17.48
CA ALA A 42 -35.68 -25.44 18.95
C ALA A 42 -34.47 -26.22 19.57
N ALA A 43 -33.33 -25.61 19.91
CA ALA A 43 -32.99 -24.76 21.07
C ALA A 43 -32.88 -25.49 22.43
N ALA A 44 -31.65 -25.55 22.99
CA ALA A 44 -31.23 -25.67 24.41
C ALA A 44 -29.78 -26.27 24.41
N VAL A 45 -28.74 -25.83 25.15
CA VAL A 45 -28.62 -25.24 26.49
C VAL A 45 -27.31 -24.42 26.56
N VAL A 46 -27.39 -23.20 27.08
CA VAL A 46 -26.28 -22.43 27.68
C VAL A 46 -26.49 -22.44 29.20
N ALA A 47 -25.47 -22.89 29.95
CA ALA A 47 -25.18 -22.63 31.37
C ALA A 47 -24.14 -23.67 31.80
N ALA A 48 -23.08 -23.44 32.58
CA ALA A 48 -22.49 -22.34 33.34
C ALA A 48 -21.04 -22.81 33.62
N ALA A 49 -20.01 -21.97 33.72
CA ALA A 49 -19.57 -21.35 34.97
C ALA A 49 -18.25 -20.63 34.61
N VAL A 50 -18.13 -19.31 34.74
CA VAL A 50 -17.79 -18.63 35.99
C VAL A 50 -16.67 -19.35 36.76
N GLN A 51 -15.43 -19.01 36.44
CA GLN A 51 -14.38 -18.96 37.44
C GLN A 51 -13.55 -17.69 37.26
N ARG A 52 -13.98 -16.66 38.00
CA ARG A 52 -13.17 -15.48 38.33
C ARG A 52 -11.91 -15.93 39.07
N ARG A 53 -10.76 -15.34 38.75
CA ARG A 53 -9.80 -14.81 39.74
C ARG A 53 -8.85 -13.82 39.08
N GLY A 54 -8.71 -12.66 39.71
CA GLY A 54 -8.10 -11.47 39.14
C GLY A 54 -6.61 -11.30 39.40
N ARG A 55 -6.07 -10.21 38.85
CA ARG A 55 -5.08 -9.33 39.48
C ARG A 55 -4.93 -8.07 38.62
N VAL A 56 -5.25 -6.93 39.22
CA VAL A 56 -4.85 -5.61 38.72
C VAL A 56 -3.41 -5.38 39.18
N ALA A 57 -2.48 -5.19 38.24
CA ALA A 57 -1.16 -4.65 38.57
C ALA A 57 -0.50 -3.92 37.38
N ARG A 58 -0.32 -2.61 37.62
CA ARG A 58 0.82 -1.76 37.23
C ARG A 58 1.10 -1.50 35.74
N ARG A 59 0.71 -0.28 35.33
CA ARG A 59 1.19 0.44 34.15
C ARG A 59 2.70 0.63 34.26
N VAL A 60 3.46 -0.04 33.40
CA VAL A 60 4.85 0.27 33.07
C VAL A 60 4.84 0.72 31.62
N ARG A 61 5.21 1.98 31.36
CA ARG A 61 5.56 2.42 30.00
C ARG A 61 6.89 1.77 29.67
N GLY A 62 6.85 0.60 29.04
CA GLY A 62 8.03 -0.04 28.47
C GLY A 62 8.28 0.53 27.08
N GLY A 63 9.51 0.98 26.82
CA GLY A 63 10.00 1.16 25.46
C GLY A 63 9.99 -0.19 24.78
N GLY A 64 8.95 -0.43 23.97
CA GLY A 64 8.87 -1.58 23.09
C GLY A 64 9.59 -1.26 21.79
N GLU A 65 10.43 -2.19 21.34
CA GLU A 65 10.93 -2.22 19.98
C GLU A 65 9.72 -2.17 19.02
N LYS A 66 9.70 -1.18 18.12
CA LYS A 66 8.54 -0.91 17.25
C LYS A 66 8.47 -1.99 16.17
N THR A 67 7.70 -3.05 16.42
CA THR A 67 7.47 -4.11 15.43
C THR A 67 6.48 -3.65 14.36
N TYR A 68 6.80 -3.89 13.09
CA TYR A 68 5.91 -3.65 11.97
C TYR A 68 4.61 -4.47 12.10
N VAL A 69 3.44 -3.82 11.93
CA VAL A 69 2.11 -4.40 12.24
C VAL A 69 1.31 -4.88 11.01
N GLY A 70 1.97 -5.14 9.87
CA GLY A 70 1.36 -5.72 8.65
C GLY A 70 0.37 -4.80 7.91
N ARG A 71 -0.44 -5.33 6.98
CA ARG A 71 -1.57 -4.64 6.31
C ARG A 71 -2.88 -4.84 7.10
N PHE A 72 -3.88 -3.97 6.92
CA PHE A 72 -5.21 -4.12 7.55
C PHE A 72 -5.96 -5.36 7.03
N ASP A 73 -6.07 -6.39 7.88
CA ASP A 73 -6.87 -7.61 7.66
C ASP A 73 -8.07 -7.71 8.63
N GLY A 74 -8.22 -6.73 9.53
CA GLY A 74 -9.27 -6.68 10.55
C GLY A 74 -8.98 -7.46 11.84
N THR A 75 -7.86 -8.17 11.96
CA THR A 75 -7.56 -9.04 13.11
C THR A 75 -7.15 -8.28 14.38
N GLN A 76 -6.76 -7.01 14.24
CA GLN A 76 -6.34 -6.11 15.32
C GLN A 76 -7.43 -5.08 15.72
N LYS A 77 -8.67 -5.25 15.21
CA LYS A 77 -9.79 -4.34 15.50
C LYS A 77 -10.10 -4.38 17.00
N VAL A 78 -9.69 -3.35 17.74
CA VAL A 78 -10.20 -3.10 19.08
C VAL A 78 -11.48 -2.29 18.90
N GLU A 79 -12.64 -2.93 19.09
CA GLU A 79 -13.90 -2.20 19.22
C GLU A 79 -13.85 -1.34 20.48
N LYS A 80 -13.36 -0.11 20.35
CA LYS A 80 -13.63 0.94 21.33
C LYS A 80 -15.07 1.39 21.10
N GLY A 81 -15.97 0.80 21.88
CA GLY A 81 -17.41 0.95 21.73
C GLY A 81 -17.88 2.41 21.77
N THR A 82 -18.63 2.78 20.74
CA THR A 82 -20.05 3.14 20.96
C THR A 82 -20.79 1.83 21.19
N THR A 83 -21.33 1.69 22.38
CA THR A 83 -21.96 0.47 22.88
C THR A 83 -23.11 0.06 21.95
N GLN A 84 -23.30 -1.25 21.76
CA GLN A 84 -24.50 -1.87 21.17
C GLN A 84 -25.83 -1.31 21.73
N VAL A 85 -25.78 -0.59 22.85
CA VAL A 85 -26.86 0.16 23.47
C VAL A 85 -27.34 1.34 22.62
N GLU A 86 -26.47 2.08 21.93
CA GLU A 86 -26.93 3.21 21.07
C GLU A 86 -27.56 2.72 19.76
N GLU A 87 -27.03 1.64 19.17
CA GLU A 87 -27.68 0.97 18.03
C GLU A 87 -28.99 0.29 18.44
N ALA A 88 -29.05 -0.32 19.63
CA ALA A 88 -30.27 -0.90 20.17
C ALA A 88 -31.32 0.16 20.54
N LEU A 89 -30.92 1.33 21.06
CA LEU A 89 -31.83 2.44 21.36
C LEU A 89 -32.34 3.14 20.10
N ALA A 90 -31.51 3.25 19.05
CA ALA A 90 -31.93 3.71 17.73
C ALA A 90 -32.98 2.77 17.10
N ALA A 91 -32.88 1.46 17.38
CA ALA A 91 -33.84 0.46 16.92
C ALA A 91 -35.11 0.38 17.80
N GLU A 92 -35.00 0.42 19.13
CA GLU A 92 -36.14 0.30 20.07
C GLU A 92 -37.09 1.51 20.07
N GLY A 93 -36.62 2.68 19.62
CA GLY A 93 -37.44 3.88 19.50
C GLY A 93 -38.46 3.87 18.36
N THR A 94 -38.41 2.90 17.43
CA THR A 94 -39.30 2.89 16.25
C THR A 94 -40.53 2.00 16.45
N ARG A 95 -41.45 2.44 17.33
CA ARG A 95 -42.83 1.96 17.30
C ARG A 95 -43.52 2.45 16.02
N GLY A 96 -43.48 1.62 15.00
CA GLY A 96 -44.27 1.76 13.79
C GLY A 96 -43.61 1.06 12.62
N ARG A 97 -44.16 -0.09 12.20
CA ARG A 97 -43.91 -0.56 10.83
C ARG A 97 -44.52 0.49 9.89
N SER A 98 -43.68 1.35 9.34
CA SER A 98 -44.03 2.15 8.17
C SER A 98 -44.52 1.18 7.09
N ALA A 99 -45.62 1.52 6.40
CA ALA A 99 -46.11 0.76 5.26
C ALA A 99 -45.11 0.74 4.09
N ALA A 100 -44.11 1.64 4.11
CA ALA A 100 -42.91 1.52 3.30
C ALA A 100 -41.87 0.72 4.09
N LYS A 101 -41.46 -0.43 3.53
CA LYS A 101 -40.51 -1.41 4.10
C LYS A 101 -39.18 -0.78 4.53
N TRP A 102 -38.87 0.41 4.02
CA TRP A 102 -37.75 1.28 4.36
C TRP A 102 -38.19 2.74 4.17
N SER A 103 -37.66 3.68 4.94
CA SER A 103 -37.83 5.10 4.61
C SER A 103 -37.04 5.43 3.34
N VAL A 104 -37.50 6.38 2.53
CA VAL A 104 -36.73 6.91 1.37
C VAL A 104 -35.33 7.35 1.81
N LEU A 105 -35.18 7.81 3.06
CA LEU A 105 -33.89 8.15 3.66
C LEU A 105 -32.99 6.91 3.82
N SER A 106 -33.50 5.80 4.35
CA SER A 106 -32.73 4.56 4.55
C SER A 106 -32.22 3.97 3.22
N GLU A 107 -33.09 3.91 2.20
CA GLU A 107 -32.71 3.42 0.86
C GLU A 107 -31.66 4.33 0.20
N ARG A 108 -31.78 5.66 0.39
CA ARG A 108 -30.80 6.62 -0.10
C ARG A 108 -29.43 6.43 0.56
N ILE A 109 -29.39 6.26 1.89
CA ILE A 109 -28.14 6.07 2.62
C ILE A 109 -27.49 4.73 2.25
N GLU A 110 -28.27 3.65 2.14
CA GLU A 110 -27.76 2.35 1.70
C GLU A 110 -27.20 2.41 0.27
N GLY A 111 -27.90 3.11 -0.63
CA GLY A 111 -27.44 3.34 -2.00
C GLY A 111 -26.10 4.08 -2.04
N LEU A 112 -25.97 5.18 -1.28
CA LEU A 112 -24.72 5.94 -1.18
C LEU A 112 -23.59 5.12 -0.56
N ALA A 113 -23.87 4.31 0.46
CA ALA A 113 -22.87 3.44 1.07
C ALA A 113 -22.36 2.38 0.09
N LYS A 114 -23.26 1.76 -0.68
CA LYS A 114 -22.89 0.80 -1.74
C LYS A 114 -22.09 1.47 -2.86
N GLU A 115 -22.52 2.66 -3.31
CA GLU A 115 -21.79 3.43 -4.32
C GLU A 115 -20.37 3.75 -3.84
N MET A 116 -20.22 4.28 -2.63
CA MET A 116 -18.92 4.57 -2.02
C MET A 116 -18.05 3.30 -1.90
N TYR A 117 -18.61 2.20 -1.43
CA TYR A 117 -17.91 0.91 -1.33
C TYR A 117 -17.41 0.43 -2.70
N MET A 118 -18.26 0.50 -3.73
CA MET A 118 -17.89 0.07 -5.09
C MET A 118 -16.82 0.98 -5.68
N LEU A 119 -16.94 2.31 -5.55
CA LEU A 119 -15.96 3.25 -6.10
C LEU A 119 -14.58 3.08 -5.42
N ILE A 120 -14.55 3.04 -4.09
CA ILE A 120 -13.30 2.91 -3.33
C ILE A 120 -12.71 1.51 -3.49
N GLY A 121 -13.54 0.46 -3.41
CA GLY A 121 -13.07 -0.92 -3.52
C GLY A 121 -12.63 -1.33 -4.92
N SER A 122 -13.12 -0.65 -5.98
CA SER A 122 -12.83 -1.03 -7.36
C SER A 122 -11.74 -0.19 -8.03
N ILE A 123 -11.34 0.95 -7.45
CA ILE A 123 -10.32 1.81 -8.07
C ILE A 123 -8.97 1.08 -8.21
N ASP A 124 -8.58 0.34 -7.17
CA ASP A 124 -7.30 -0.38 -7.15
C ASP A 124 -7.27 -1.54 -8.16
N PRO A 125 -8.25 -2.48 -8.18
CA PRO A 125 -8.35 -3.48 -9.24
C PRO A 125 -8.40 -2.84 -10.63
N TYR A 126 -9.17 -1.77 -10.82
CA TYR A 126 -9.28 -1.11 -12.12
C TYR A 126 -7.92 -0.55 -12.58
N CYS A 127 -7.20 0.18 -11.71
CA CYS A 127 -5.87 0.70 -12.04
C CYS A 127 -4.90 -0.44 -12.35
N ARG A 128 -4.91 -1.52 -11.56
CA ARG A 128 -4.06 -2.69 -11.79
C ARG A 128 -4.34 -3.36 -13.12
N ASP A 129 -5.61 -3.66 -13.40
CA ASP A 129 -6.00 -4.41 -14.60
C ASP A 129 -5.78 -3.60 -15.88
N ASN A 130 -5.67 -2.26 -15.77
CA ASN A 130 -5.35 -1.36 -16.87
C ASN A 130 -3.87 -0.90 -16.90
N SER A 131 -3.01 -1.39 -15.99
CA SER A 131 -1.58 -1.09 -15.96
C SER A 131 -0.76 -2.28 -16.48
N THR A 132 -0.02 -2.09 -17.58
CA THR A 132 0.58 -3.18 -18.36
C THR A 132 2.11 -3.19 -18.39
N ALA A 133 2.76 -2.42 -17.52
CA ALA A 133 4.22 -2.29 -17.47
C ALA A 133 4.92 -3.41 -16.67
N GLU A 134 4.20 -4.39 -16.10
CA GLU A 134 4.81 -5.54 -15.44
C GLU A 134 5.63 -6.38 -16.46
N GLY A 135 6.94 -6.52 -16.22
CA GLY A 135 7.81 -7.36 -17.05
C GLY A 135 7.96 -8.78 -16.52
N ALA A 136 8.82 -9.55 -17.19
CA ALA A 136 8.97 -10.97 -16.93
C ALA A 136 9.65 -11.28 -15.59
N ALA A 137 10.67 -10.49 -15.19
CA ALA A 137 11.38 -10.68 -13.94
C ALA A 137 10.48 -10.29 -12.75
N MET A 138 9.77 -9.17 -12.87
CA MET A 138 8.75 -8.77 -11.90
C MET A 138 7.70 -9.87 -11.70
N LYS A 139 7.13 -10.37 -12.81
CA LYS A 139 6.11 -11.42 -12.76
C LYS A 139 6.62 -12.70 -12.10
N ALA A 140 7.87 -13.09 -12.36
CA ALA A 140 8.48 -14.28 -11.76
C ALA A 140 8.65 -14.14 -10.25
N ILE A 141 9.10 -12.97 -9.77
CA ILE A 141 9.17 -12.66 -8.33
C ILE A 141 7.77 -12.73 -7.71
N ARG A 142 6.78 -12.08 -8.32
CA ARG A 142 5.41 -12.07 -7.80
C ARG A 142 4.83 -13.48 -7.70
N GLN A 143 5.01 -14.30 -8.73
CA GLN A 143 4.54 -15.69 -8.73
C GLN A 143 5.21 -16.50 -7.61
N LYS A 144 6.55 -16.46 -7.48
CA LYS A 144 7.22 -17.18 -6.39
C LYS A 144 6.77 -16.67 -5.02
N MET A 145 6.54 -15.37 -4.87
CA MET A 145 6.08 -14.78 -3.61
C MET A 145 4.68 -15.29 -3.24
N GLU A 146 3.76 -15.38 -4.20
CA GLU A 146 2.42 -15.96 -4.02
C GLU A 146 2.49 -17.46 -3.67
N ASP A 147 3.45 -18.20 -4.24
CA ASP A 147 3.64 -19.64 -4.02
C ASP A 147 4.46 -19.99 -2.75
N THR A 148 5.08 -18.99 -2.10
CA THR A 148 5.92 -19.20 -0.92
C THR A 148 5.09 -19.38 0.35
N ASP A 149 5.33 -20.46 1.10
CA ASP A 149 4.72 -20.69 2.42
C ASP A 149 5.36 -19.81 3.50
N TRP A 150 4.97 -18.54 3.53
CA TRP A 150 5.47 -17.56 4.50
C TRP A 150 5.18 -17.96 5.95
N ALA A 151 4.02 -18.58 6.20
CA ALA A 151 3.63 -19.02 7.53
C ALA A 151 4.55 -20.13 8.05
N GLY A 152 4.82 -21.15 7.23
CA GLY A 152 5.78 -22.22 7.59
C GLY A 152 7.21 -21.69 7.76
N LEU A 153 7.63 -20.71 6.95
CA LEU A 153 8.94 -20.06 7.10
C LEU A 153 9.06 -19.27 8.40
N ALA A 154 7.98 -18.60 8.82
CA ALA A 154 7.92 -17.89 10.10
C ALA A 154 7.90 -18.87 11.29
N GLU A 155 7.10 -19.94 11.22
CA GLU A 155 7.01 -20.97 12.27
C GLU A 155 8.35 -21.68 12.49
N SER A 156 9.06 -21.97 11.40
CA SER A 156 10.41 -22.57 11.43
C SER A 156 11.53 -21.59 11.80
N LYS A 157 11.22 -20.29 11.94
CA LYS A 157 12.19 -19.19 12.19
C LYS A 157 13.27 -19.09 11.12
N THR A 158 12.95 -19.47 9.89
CA THR A 158 13.85 -19.31 8.73
C THR A 158 13.97 -17.84 8.34
N THR A 159 12.90 -17.08 8.54
CA THR A 159 12.80 -15.64 8.32
C THR A 159 12.89 -14.89 9.65
N MET A 160 13.41 -13.67 9.64
CA MET A 160 13.53 -12.83 10.84
C MET A 160 12.16 -12.31 11.31
N PHE A 161 11.22 -12.14 10.38
CA PHE A 161 9.88 -11.65 10.66
C PHE A 161 8.82 -12.56 10.04
N SER A 162 7.60 -12.50 10.57
CA SER A 162 6.45 -13.15 9.96
C SER A 162 6.01 -12.36 8.73
N TYR A 163 6.50 -12.74 7.55
CA TYR A 163 6.17 -12.08 6.29
C TYR A 163 4.83 -12.53 5.70
N GLY A 164 4.37 -11.79 4.71
CA GLY A 164 3.21 -12.09 3.88
C GLY A 164 3.27 -11.28 2.59
N ALA A 165 2.59 -11.75 1.54
CA ALA A 165 2.61 -11.12 0.21
C ALA A 165 2.11 -9.67 0.24
N GLU A 166 1.30 -9.32 1.24
CA GLU A 166 0.78 -7.98 1.49
C GLU A 166 1.83 -6.94 1.91
N MET A 167 3.06 -7.36 2.24
CA MET A 167 4.20 -6.48 2.52
C MET A 167 4.97 -6.08 1.26
N SER A 168 4.64 -6.68 0.12
CA SER A 168 5.27 -6.33 -1.14
C SER A 168 4.73 -5.02 -1.68
N THR A 169 5.59 -4.30 -2.40
CA THR A 169 5.18 -3.16 -3.22
C THR A 169 4.03 -3.59 -4.13
N ASP A 170 2.97 -2.79 -4.15
CA ASP A 170 1.80 -3.11 -4.95
C ASP A 170 2.12 -3.15 -6.47
N PRO A 171 1.50 -4.03 -7.28
CA PRO A 171 1.75 -4.09 -8.72
C PRO A 171 1.61 -2.77 -9.47
N VAL A 172 0.65 -1.92 -9.12
CA VAL A 172 0.49 -0.61 -9.78
C VAL A 172 1.61 0.32 -9.39
N GLU A 173 2.04 0.26 -8.13
CA GLU A 173 3.10 1.09 -7.61
C GLU A 173 4.48 0.69 -8.13
N ALA A 174 4.78 -0.60 -8.19
CA ALA A 174 6.00 -1.10 -8.81
C ALA A 174 6.09 -0.66 -10.28
N GLN A 175 4.96 -0.71 -11.01
CA GLN A 175 4.89 -0.19 -12.38
C GLN A 175 5.09 1.34 -12.45
N PHE A 176 4.57 2.09 -11.48
CA PHE A 176 4.81 3.53 -11.39
C PHE A 176 6.30 3.84 -11.15
N VAL A 177 6.94 3.17 -10.19
CA VAL A 177 8.38 3.30 -9.92
C VAL A 177 9.21 2.90 -11.15
N LYS A 178 8.82 1.83 -11.85
CA LYS A 178 9.44 1.43 -13.12
C LYS A 178 9.33 2.51 -14.19
N MET A 179 8.17 3.13 -14.34
CA MET A 179 7.98 4.23 -15.30
C MET A 179 8.82 5.46 -14.93
N LEU A 180 8.89 5.83 -13.66
CA LEU A 180 9.77 6.89 -13.19
C LEU A 180 11.24 6.58 -13.45
N THR A 181 11.67 5.35 -13.17
CA THR A 181 13.04 4.86 -13.45
C THR A 181 13.35 4.96 -14.94
N TYR A 182 12.43 4.53 -15.80
CA TYR A 182 12.58 4.61 -17.25
C TYR A 182 12.75 6.06 -17.74
N MET A 183 11.93 6.98 -17.22
CA MET A 183 12.00 8.40 -17.60
C MET A 183 13.27 9.09 -17.08
N LYS A 184 13.67 8.79 -15.83
CA LYS A 184 14.86 9.37 -15.19
C LYS A 184 16.17 8.81 -15.76
N ARG A 185 16.17 7.56 -16.24
CA ARG A 185 17.34 6.83 -16.75
C ARG A 185 18.53 6.82 -15.76
N PRO A 186 18.32 6.48 -14.48
CA PRO A 186 19.38 6.49 -13.48
C PRO A 186 20.43 5.40 -13.78
N LYS A 187 21.67 5.61 -13.33
CA LYS A 187 22.74 4.61 -13.39
C LYS A 187 22.96 3.94 -12.03
N GLN A 188 22.85 4.69 -10.95
CA GLN A 188 22.98 4.18 -9.59
C GLN A 188 21.69 4.41 -8.84
N VAL A 189 21.04 3.32 -8.42
CA VAL A 189 19.81 3.35 -7.64
C VAL A 189 20.05 2.72 -6.28
N LEU A 190 19.55 3.37 -5.24
CA LEU A 190 19.50 2.80 -3.89
C LEU A 190 18.06 2.46 -3.53
N GLU A 191 17.83 1.25 -3.07
CA GLU A 191 16.57 0.84 -2.47
C GLU A 191 16.80 0.56 -0.97
N ILE A 192 15.97 1.16 -0.11
CA ILE A 192 16.00 0.96 1.33
C ILE A 192 14.74 0.19 1.71
N GLY A 193 14.89 -1.11 2.01
CA GLY A 193 13.79 -2.07 2.14
C GLY A 193 13.56 -2.81 0.83
N MET A 194 14.01 -4.06 0.76
CA MET A 194 13.92 -4.89 -0.45
C MET A 194 12.71 -5.83 -0.41
N PHE A 195 12.47 -6.41 0.76
CA PHE A 195 11.58 -7.54 0.95
C PHE A 195 11.87 -8.67 -0.06
N THR A 196 10.89 -9.06 -0.89
CA THR A 196 11.01 -10.08 -1.94
C THR A 196 11.58 -9.55 -3.25
N GLY A 197 12.00 -8.29 -3.31
CA GLY A 197 12.66 -7.70 -4.47
C GLY A 197 11.75 -7.39 -5.66
N TYR A 198 10.43 -7.34 -5.47
CA TYR A 198 9.48 -7.00 -6.53
C TYR A 198 9.69 -5.55 -7.02
N GLY A 199 9.85 -4.60 -6.09
CA GLY A 199 10.26 -3.22 -6.39
C GLY A 199 11.65 -3.15 -7.05
N SER A 200 12.62 -3.90 -6.53
CA SER A 200 13.98 -3.96 -7.10
C SER A 200 13.98 -4.45 -8.55
N MET A 201 13.18 -5.46 -8.89
CA MET A 201 13.04 -5.94 -10.27
C MET A 201 12.32 -4.93 -11.15
N ALA A 202 11.35 -4.19 -10.62
CA ALA A 202 10.69 -3.12 -11.35
C ALA A 202 11.69 -2.01 -11.75
N ILE A 203 12.58 -1.64 -10.83
CA ILE A 203 13.71 -0.74 -11.10
C ILE A 203 14.65 -1.37 -12.13
N ALA A 204 15.12 -2.61 -11.89
CA ALA A 204 16.13 -3.27 -12.71
C ALA A 204 15.70 -3.48 -14.18
N GLU A 205 14.42 -3.78 -14.43
CA GLU A 205 13.84 -3.89 -15.77
C GLU A 205 13.85 -2.55 -16.54
N ALA A 206 13.72 -1.42 -15.85
CA ALA A 206 13.76 -0.08 -16.46
C ALA A 206 15.18 0.53 -16.53
N LEU A 207 16.15 -0.04 -15.81
CA LEU A 207 17.51 0.48 -15.79
C LEU A 207 18.21 0.40 -17.16
N PRO A 208 19.02 1.40 -17.53
CA PRO A 208 19.99 1.29 -18.61
C PRO A 208 20.89 0.05 -18.46
N ALA A 209 21.53 -0.37 -19.56
CA ALA A 209 22.37 -1.57 -19.56
C ALA A 209 23.54 -1.50 -18.55
N ASN A 210 24.04 -0.30 -18.26
CA ASN A 210 25.08 -0.05 -17.27
C ASN A 210 24.55 0.45 -15.92
N GLY A 211 23.24 0.31 -15.68
CA GLY A 211 22.61 0.69 -14.43
C GLY A 211 22.71 -0.41 -13.38
N THR A 212 22.69 -0.03 -12.11
CA THR A 212 22.67 -0.93 -10.95
C THR A 212 21.65 -0.43 -9.93
N VAL A 213 20.94 -1.37 -9.30
CA VAL A 213 20.14 -1.14 -8.10
C VAL A 213 20.77 -1.87 -6.93
N THR A 214 21.10 -1.10 -5.88
CA THR A 214 21.59 -1.63 -4.61
C THR A 214 20.45 -1.61 -3.60
N SER A 215 20.03 -2.77 -3.11
CA SER A 215 18.98 -2.88 -2.10
C SER A 215 19.56 -3.18 -0.72
N LEU A 216 19.03 -2.51 0.29
CA LEU A 216 19.32 -2.75 1.69
C LEU A 216 18.18 -3.54 2.31
N ASP A 217 18.49 -4.68 2.92
CA ASP A 217 17.51 -5.47 3.68
C ASP A 217 18.18 -6.13 4.88
N ILE A 218 17.45 -6.28 5.98
CA ILE A 218 18.00 -6.85 7.21
C ILE A 218 18.02 -8.39 7.17
N ASP A 219 17.11 -9.01 6.41
CA ASP A 219 16.92 -10.46 6.47
C ASP A 219 17.81 -11.20 5.45
N PRO A 220 18.78 -12.01 5.89
CA PRO A 220 19.65 -12.76 4.99
C PRO A 220 18.88 -13.80 4.13
N TYR A 221 17.75 -14.31 4.60
CA TYR A 221 16.95 -15.27 3.84
C TYR A 221 16.46 -14.66 2.54
N LEU A 222 15.96 -13.43 2.61
CA LEU A 222 15.37 -12.72 1.47
C LEU A 222 16.38 -12.51 0.35
N LYS A 223 17.66 -12.26 0.68
CA LYS A 223 18.73 -12.19 -0.32
C LYS A 223 18.79 -13.47 -1.17
N THR A 224 18.90 -14.62 -0.52
CA THR A 224 18.98 -15.91 -1.24
C THR A 224 17.69 -16.22 -2.00
N TRP A 225 16.54 -15.83 -1.44
CA TRP A 225 15.25 -16.04 -2.05
C TRP A 225 15.10 -15.28 -3.38
N VAL A 226 15.53 -14.02 -3.41
CA VAL A 226 15.48 -13.14 -4.59
C VAL A 226 16.51 -13.55 -5.62
N GLU A 227 17.74 -13.82 -5.20
CA GLU A 227 18.83 -14.27 -6.09
C GLU A 227 18.45 -15.57 -6.81
N ASP A 228 17.78 -16.50 -6.12
CA ASP A 228 17.35 -17.77 -6.72
C ASP A 228 16.39 -17.62 -7.89
N VAL A 229 15.53 -16.59 -7.89
CA VAL A 229 14.62 -16.30 -9.02
C VAL A 229 15.27 -15.43 -10.06
N SER A 230 15.91 -14.35 -9.60
CA SER A 230 16.41 -13.29 -10.48
C SER A 230 17.62 -13.73 -11.30
N LYS A 231 18.33 -14.80 -10.91
CA LYS A 231 19.45 -15.37 -11.68
C LYS A 231 19.09 -15.77 -13.11
N ASP A 232 17.83 -16.12 -13.37
CA ASP A 232 17.35 -16.54 -14.69
C ASP A 232 17.03 -15.34 -15.61
N PHE A 233 17.11 -14.13 -15.07
CA PHE A 233 16.81 -12.88 -15.77
C PHE A 233 18.07 -12.01 -15.90
N PRO A 234 18.29 -11.32 -17.05
CA PRO A 234 19.36 -10.34 -17.18
C PRO A 234 19.35 -9.26 -16.10
N GLU A 235 18.15 -8.89 -15.64
CA GLU A 235 17.90 -7.90 -14.60
C GLU A 235 18.52 -8.28 -13.25
N GLY A 236 18.58 -9.57 -12.91
CA GLY A 236 19.24 -10.03 -11.68
C GLY A 236 20.71 -9.65 -11.62
N LYS A 237 21.38 -9.49 -12.77
CA LYS A 237 22.79 -9.03 -12.83
C LYS A 237 22.96 -7.55 -12.48
N LYS A 238 21.89 -6.77 -12.50
CA LYS A 238 21.88 -5.34 -12.13
C LYS A 238 21.53 -5.16 -10.65
N HIS A 239 21.14 -6.21 -9.93
CA HIS A 239 20.68 -6.13 -8.55
C HIS A 239 21.79 -6.55 -7.58
N GLN A 240 22.13 -5.66 -6.66
CA GLN A 240 23.08 -5.92 -5.58
C GLN A 240 22.35 -5.83 -4.24
N ILE A 241 22.59 -6.79 -3.34
CA ILE A 241 21.90 -6.86 -2.06
C ILE A 241 22.91 -6.78 -0.91
N VAL A 242 22.74 -5.76 -0.07
CA VAL A 242 23.50 -5.55 1.17
C VAL A 242 22.64 -5.97 2.35
N VAL A 243 23.07 -7.03 3.04
CA VAL A 243 22.34 -7.56 4.20
C VAL A 243 22.77 -6.86 5.48
N GLY A 244 21.81 -6.29 6.20
CA GLY A 244 22.00 -5.66 7.51
C GLY A 244 20.99 -4.55 7.77
N PRO A 245 20.92 -4.02 9.01
CA PRO A 245 20.08 -2.86 9.31
C PRO A 245 20.38 -1.70 8.37
N ALA A 246 19.34 -1.09 7.79
CA ALA A 246 19.50 -0.08 6.74
C ALA A 246 20.38 1.10 7.18
N LEU A 247 20.19 1.65 8.39
CA LEU A 247 21.01 2.75 8.91
C LEU A 247 22.49 2.38 9.06
N ASP A 248 22.80 1.13 9.39
CA ASP A 248 24.19 0.68 9.52
C ASP A 248 24.81 0.42 8.15
N SER A 249 24.06 -0.18 7.24
CA SER A 249 24.46 -0.35 5.84
C SER A 249 24.74 1.01 5.17
N LEU A 250 23.89 2.01 5.39
CA LEU A 250 24.07 3.37 4.89
C LEU A 250 25.37 4.02 5.37
N LYS A 251 25.90 3.67 6.56
CA LYS A 251 27.15 4.25 7.10
C LYS A 251 28.40 3.70 6.41
N VAL A 252 28.32 2.52 5.81
CA VAL A 252 29.45 1.83 5.20
C VAL A 252 29.42 1.82 3.67
N LEU A 253 28.36 2.34 3.04
CA LEU A 253 28.32 2.53 1.59
C LEU A 253 29.48 3.41 1.12
N ASP A 254 30.04 3.07 -0.05
CA ASP A 254 31.11 3.85 -0.69
C ASP A 254 30.61 5.24 -1.09
N THR A 255 31.20 6.28 -0.49
CA THR A 255 30.84 7.68 -0.74
C THR A 255 31.29 8.19 -2.11
N SER A 256 32.13 7.43 -2.83
CA SER A 256 32.48 7.73 -4.23
C SER A 256 31.30 7.49 -5.20
N ILE A 257 30.34 6.64 -4.80
CA ILE A 257 29.12 6.37 -5.54
C ILE A 257 28.05 7.37 -5.10
N LYS A 258 27.46 8.06 -6.08
CA LYS A 258 26.30 8.95 -5.87
C LYS A 258 25.08 8.32 -6.53
N PHE A 259 23.95 8.32 -5.82
CA PHE A 259 22.71 7.72 -6.31
C PHE A 259 21.86 8.74 -7.06
N ASP A 260 21.41 8.37 -8.26
CA ASP A 260 20.56 9.19 -9.13
C ASP A 260 19.07 9.03 -8.79
N LEU A 261 18.72 7.88 -8.19
CA LEU A 261 17.38 7.54 -7.74
C LEU A 261 17.48 6.80 -6.41
N ILE A 262 16.59 7.12 -5.48
CA ILE A 262 16.45 6.40 -4.21
C ILE A 262 15.00 6.02 -4.02
N PHE A 263 14.74 4.76 -3.67
CA PHE A 263 13.43 4.27 -3.28
C PHE A 263 13.47 3.84 -1.81
N ILE A 264 12.60 4.42 -0.99
CA ILE A 264 12.54 4.17 0.46
C ILE A 264 11.21 3.48 0.77
N ASP A 265 11.27 2.21 1.14
CA ASP A 265 10.14 1.42 1.62
C ASP A 265 10.56 0.46 2.75
N ALA A 266 10.99 1.04 3.87
CA ALA A 266 11.43 0.29 5.05
C ALA A 266 10.68 0.73 6.33
N ASN A 267 11.39 0.75 7.46
CA ASN A 267 10.86 1.15 8.75
C ASN A 267 10.50 2.65 8.74
N LYS A 268 9.21 2.95 8.81
CA LYS A 268 8.67 4.31 8.74
C LYS A 268 9.16 5.21 9.88
N ALA A 269 9.53 4.62 11.02
CA ALA A 269 10.10 5.37 12.15
C ALA A 269 11.50 5.95 11.85
N GLU A 270 12.22 5.40 10.86
CA GLU A 270 13.61 5.76 10.53
C GLU A 270 13.71 6.57 9.23
N TYR A 271 12.60 6.90 8.56
CA TYR A 271 12.61 7.60 7.26
C TYR A 271 13.40 8.90 7.27
N LYS A 272 13.22 9.69 8.33
CA LYS A 272 13.97 10.93 8.56
C LYS A 272 15.46 10.66 8.68
N ASP A 273 15.84 9.64 9.46
CA ASP A 273 17.23 9.27 9.71
C ASP A 273 17.89 8.70 8.46
N TYR A 274 17.17 7.94 7.62
CA TYR A 274 17.66 7.48 6.32
C TYR A 274 18.03 8.66 5.44
N LEU A 275 17.09 9.60 5.23
CA LEU A 275 17.30 10.74 4.34
C LEU A 275 18.38 11.68 4.89
N GLN A 276 18.40 11.92 6.20
CA GLN A 276 19.45 12.69 6.83
C GLN A 276 20.83 12.04 6.66
N THR A 277 20.95 10.73 6.87
CA THR A 277 22.22 9.99 6.68
C THR A 277 22.70 10.07 5.23
N LEU A 278 21.78 9.93 4.26
CA LEU A 278 22.10 10.06 2.84
C LEU A 278 22.67 11.44 2.50
N MET A 279 22.09 12.50 3.08
CA MET A 279 22.56 13.88 2.88
C MET A 279 23.89 14.14 3.59
N ASP A 280 24.04 13.73 4.85
CA ASP A 280 25.23 13.97 5.67
C ASP A 280 26.46 13.22 5.13
N ARG A 281 26.26 12.05 4.51
CA ARG A 281 27.32 11.29 3.83
C ARG A 281 27.50 11.68 2.35
N GLU A 282 26.78 12.71 1.90
CA GLU A 282 26.80 13.20 0.53
C GLU A 282 26.53 12.10 -0.51
N LEU A 283 25.65 11.13 -0.24
CA LEU A 283 25.38 9.99 -1.13
C LEU A 283 24.42 10.33 -2.29
N LEU A 284 23.82 11.51 -2.28
CA LEU A 284 22.88 11.97 -3.31
C LEU A 284 23.63 12.58 -4.49
N ALA A 285 23.28 12.20 -5.72
CA ALA A 285 23.63 12.98 -6.90
C ALA A 285 22.92 14.34 -6.89
N GLU A 286 23.43 15.33 -7.63
CA GLU A 286 22.83 16.67 -7.69
C GLU A 286 21.37 16.63 -8.20
N ASP A 287 21.09 15.76 -9.17
CA ASP A 287 19.77 15.60 -9.77
C ASP A 287 19.00 14.38 -9.22
N CYS A 288 19.38 13.91 -8.01
CA CYS A 288 18.81 12.74 -7.36
C CYS A 288 17.29 12.91 -7.16
N MET A 289 16.54 11.89 -7.58
CA MET A 289 15.12 11.75 -7.26
C MET A 289 14.96 10.75 -6.13
N ILE A 290 14.25 11.12 -5.07
CA ILE A 290 13.93 10.24 -3.95
C ILE A 290 12.44 9.96 -3.98
N ILE A 291 12.08 8.69 -3.85
CA ILE A 291 10.71 8.20 -3.78
C ILE A 291 10.53 7.56 -2.41
N GLY A 292 9.61 8.08 -1.60
CA GLY A 292 9.22 7.48 -0.32
C GLY A 292 7.83 6.87 -0.40
N ASP A 293 7.70 5.58 -0.09
CA ASP A 293 6.41 4.88 -0.05
C ASP A 293 5.71 5.04 1.33
N ASN A 294 4.40 4.84 1.32
CA ASN A 294 3.46 4.88 2.42
C ASN A 294 3.49 6.19 3.23
N THR A 295 3.71 7.31 2.55
CA THR A 295 3.79 8.64 3.15
C THR A 295 2.44 9.24 3.53
N LEU A 296 1.33 8.56 3.21
CA LEU A 296 0.01 8.81 3.82
C LEU A 296 -0.39 7.76 4.86
N TYR A 297 0.34 6.64 4.98
CA TYR A 297 0.25 5.60 6.01
C TYR A 297 -1.16 5.33 6.54
N VAL A 298 -2.01 4.75 5.69
CA VAL A 298 -3.43 4.45 5.85
C VAL A 298 -4.25 5.59 6.47
N GLY A 299 -3.85 6.84 6.17
CA GLY A 299 -4.47 8.07 6.63
C GLY A 299 -4.08 8.51 8.04
N TYR A 300 -3.20 7.80 8.75
CA TYR A 300 -2.83 8.16 10.13
C TYR A 300 -2.24 9.55 10.31
N PRO A 301 -1.43 10.11 9.39
CA PRO A 301 -0.93 11.47 9.50
C PRO A 301 -2.04 12.54 9.62
N ILE A 302 -3.25 12.25 9.11
CA ILE A 302 -4.41 13.16 9.13
C ILE A 302 -5.53 12.71 10.07
N LEU A 303 -5.59 11.42 10.43
CA LEU A 303 -6.65 10.82 11.24
C LEU A 303 -6.55 11.29 12.70
N SER A 304 -7.62 11.91 13.20
CA SER A 304 -7.77 12.25 14.63
C SER A 304 -7.72 11.00 15.51
N GLU A 305 -7.07 11.11 16.68
CA GLU A 305 -7.04 10.06 17.70
C GLU A 305 -8.44 9.62 18.14
N THR A 306 -9.44 10.51 18.06
CA THR A 306 -10.84 10.21 18.43
C THR A 306 -11.44 9.09 17.59
N TYR A 307 -11.01 8.95 16.33
CA TYR A 307 -11.56 8.00 15.36
C TYR A 307 -10.58 6.86 15.04
N ASP A 308 -9.59 6.66 15.91
CA ASP A 308 -8.53 5.68 15.70
C ASP A 308 -8.99 4.26 16.06
N THR A 309 -9.32 3.48 15.04
CA THR A 309 -9.74 2.09 15.17
C THR A 309 -8.56 1.11 15.26
N GLN A 310 -7.31 1.55 15.04
CA GLN A 310 -6.10 0.70 15.12
C GLN A 310 -4.95 1.43 15.83
N PRO A 311 -5.07 1.71 17.14
CA PRO A 311 -4.11 2.52 17.87
C PRO A 311 -2.66 1.97 17.85
N ALA A 312 -2.46 0.69 17.55
CA ALA A 312 -1.14 0.09 17.39
C ALA A 312 -0.32 0.68 16.20
N ARG A 313 -1.00 1.27 15.20
CA ARG A 313 -0.37 1.91 14.04
C ARG A 313 -0.02 3.38 14.25
N ARG A 314 -0.56 4.00 15.31
CA ARG A 314 -0.46 5.43 15.55
C ARG A 314 0.98 5.93 15.52
N ASP A 315 1.88 5.23 16.22
CA ASP A 315 3.28 5.63 16.34
C ASP A 315 4.00 5.70 14.98
N PHE A 316 3.67 4.81 14.04
CA PHE A 316 4.24 4.85 12.68
C PHE A 316 3.62 5.97 11.85
N GLY A 317 2.32 6.18 11.94
CA GLY A 317 1.66 7.29 11.26
C GLY A 317 2.09 8.66 11.78
N ASP A 318 2.37 8.78 13.07
CA ASP A 318 2.94 9.98 13.67
C ASP A 318 4.39 10.21 13.22
N ALA A 319 5.19 9.15 13.06
CA ALA A 319 6.52 9.24 12.48
C ALA A 319 6.49 9.69 11.01
N VAL A 320 5.56 9.16 10.21
CA VAL A 320 5.34 9.62 8.83
C VAL A 320 4.91 11.08 8.78
N ARG A 321 4.02 11.50 9.70
CA ARG A 321 3.62 12.90 9.84
C ARG A 321 4.82 13.80 10.16
N GLU A 322 5.70 13.39 11.08
CA GLU A 322 6.93 14.11 11.40
C GLU A 322 7.85 14.19 10.18
N PHE A 323 8.08 13.07 9.49
CA PHE A 323 8.90 13.02 8.28
C PHE A 323 8.38 13.99 7.20
N ASN A 324 7.09 13.92 6.87
CA ASN A 324 6.49 14.80 5.87
C ASN A 324 6.63 16.27 6.24
N ALA A 325 6.43 16.63 7.51
CA ALA A 325 6.61 18.01 7.98
C ALA A 325 8.08 18.45 7.93
N TRP A 326 8.99 17.56 8.32
CA TRP A 326 10.43 17.82 8.27
C TRP A 326 10.90 18.07 6.84
N VAL A 327 10.53 17.24 5.86
CA VAL A 327 10.89 17.45 4.45
C VAL A 327 10.32 18.77 3.91
N ARG A 328 9.05 19.09 4.23
CA ARG A 328 8.41 20.37 3.86
C ARG A 328 9.21 21.57 4.34
N ASP A 329 9.66 21.53 5.59
CA ASP A 329 10.34 22.66 6.24
C ASP A 329 11.86 22.67 5.99
N HIS A 330 12.41 21.61 5.38
CA HIS A 330 13.85 21.48 5.18
C HIS A 330 14.38 22.49 4.15
N PRO A 331 15.48 23.22 4.44
CA PRO A 331 15.96 24.29 3.58
C PRO A 331 16.43 23.79 2.21
N LYS A 332 16.97 22.56 2.13
CA LYS A 332 17.56 21.99 0.91
C LYS A 332 16.64 21.02 0.14
N LEU A 333 15.48 20.67 0.68
CA LEU A 333 14.58 19.68 0.07
C LEU A 333 13.30 20.34 -0.41
N GLU A 334 12.73 19.76 -1.46
CA GLU A 334 11.35 20.00 -1.86
C GLU A 334 10.66 18.66 -2.13
N GLN A 335 9.34 18.62 -1.95
CA GLN A 335 8.56 17.41 -2.12
C GLN A 335 7.19 17.66 -2.73
N VAL A 336 6.68 16.64 -3.41
CA VAL A 336 5.27 16.49 -3.76
C VAL A 336 4.78 15.16 -3.19
N ILE A 337 3.69 15.20 -2.43
CA ILE A 337 3.03 13.99 -1.90
C ILE A 337 1.87 13.65 -2.82
N LEU A 338 1.90 12.44 -3.40
CA LEU A 338 0.87 11.94 -4.30
C LEU A 338 -0.10 11.04 -3.53
N PRO A 339 -1.43 11.27 -3.60
CA PRO A 339 -2.45 10.41 -2.99
C PRO A 339 -2.68 9.17 -3.85
N PHE A 340 -1.60 8.46 -4.13
CA PHE A 340 -1.56 7.22 -4.88
C PHE A 340 -1.20 6.09 -3.91
N ARG A 341 -1.99 5.02 -3.91
CA ARG A 341 -1.88 3.92 -2.94
C ARG A 341 -1.83 4.43 -1.50
N ASP A 342 -0.85 4.02 -0.71
CA ASP A 342 -0.69 4.46 0.68
C ASP A 342 0.08 5.78 0.82
N GLY A 343 0.21 6.51 -0.29
CA GLY A 343 0.88 7.79 -0.40
C GLY A 343 2.32 7.65 -0.87
N VAL A 344 2.64 8.23 -2.01
CA VAL A 344 4.02 8.24 -2.53
C VAL A 344 4.54 9.68 -2.54
N SER A 345 5.66 9.91 -1.87
CA SER A 345 6.34 11.21 -1.90
C SER A 345 7.46 11.21 -2.92
N MET A 346 7.45 12.19 -3.81
CA MET A 346 8.59 12.50 -4.68
C MET A 346 9.36 13.66 -4.07
N ILE A 347 10.64 13.45 -3.76
CA ILE A 347 11.50 14.39 -3.05
C ILE A 347 12.76 14.65 -3.90
N ARG A 348 13.26 15.88 -3.92
CA ARG A 348 14.55 16.22 -4.53
C ARG A 348 15.30 17.29 -3.74
N LEU A 349 16.59 17.43 -4.05
CA LEU A 349 17.38 18.60 -3.64
C LEU A 349 16.93 19.85 -4.43
N LYS A 350 16.92 21.01 -3.78
CA LYS A 350 16.52 22.29 -4.37
C LYS A 350 17.48 22.82 -5.41
#